data_AF-A0A085AFQ3-F1
#
_entry.id   AF-A0A085AFQ3-F1
#
_cell.length_a   1.000
_cell.length_b   1.000
_cell.length_c   1.000
_cell.angle_alpha   90.00
_cell.angle_beta   90.00
_cell.angle_gamma   90.00
#
_symmetry.space_group_name_H-M   'P 1'
#
loop_
_entity.id
_entity.type
_entity.pdbx_description
1 polymer ?
#
loop_
_entity_poly.entity_id
_entity_poly.type
_entity_poly.pdbx_seq_one_letter_code
_entity_poly.pdbx_strand_id
1 'polypeptide(L)'
;MEKGRNGGTWMHPELAVEFARWLSPKFARACDRHIKNLLLSKNFQLTEDQIIGLMVCQQPTSWEKRFKEPFYQALSKMSGLPYFGHVGGCPALFGQITARWVYAVALPDYVYQAAKQAAIDSGEKIHQHLKPDALVKVEHQLVAVTNIARCSVDPKDFEARCMSAFTVKGQMKLLYAVA
;
A
#
# COMPACT_ATOMS: atom_id res chain seq x y z
N MET A 1 39.51 -42.32 12.20
CA MET A 1 38.09 -42.20 11.79
C MET A 1 37.77 -43.41 10.93
N GLU A 2 37.04 -44.37 11.51
CA GLU A 2 36.68 -45.62 10.85
C GLU A 2 35.58 -45.37 9.81
N LYS A 3 35.81 -45.81 8.58
CA LYS A 3 34.85 -45.77 7.48
C LYS A 3 34.03 -47.07 7.52
N GLY A 4 32.73 -46.98 7.82
CA GLY A 4 31.82 -48.12 7.67
C GLY A 4 31.77 -48.63 6.22
N ARG A 5 31.45 -49.92 6.02
CA ARG A 5 31.40 -50.62 4.71
C ARG A 5 30.50 -49.97 3.65
N ASN A 6 29.65 -49.02 4.02
CA ASN A 6 28.71 -48.33 3.13
C ASN A 6 28.91 -46.79 3.20
N GLY A 7 30.12 -46.30 2.91
CA GLY A 7 30.43 -44.87 2.96
C GLY A 7 29.55 -44.05 2.03
N GLY A 8 28.51 -43.41 2.57
CA GLY A 8 27.65 -42.51 1.81
C GLY A 8 28.45 -41.37 1.19
N THR A 9 28.22 -41.11 -0.10
CA THR A 9 28.73 -39.92 -0.77
C THR A 9 27.98 -38.73 -0.21
N TRP A 10 28.64 -37.93 0.63
CA TRP A 10 28.11 -36.67 1.09
C TRP A 10 28.03 -35.71 -0.11
N MET A 11 26.81 -35.40 -0.55
CA MET A 11 26.57 -34.37 -1.56
C MET A 11 26.51 -33.01 -0.89
N HIS A 12 27.25 -32.04 -1.42
CA HIS A 12 27.15 -30.67 -0.93
C HIS A 12 25.72 -30.14 -1.20
N PRO A 13 25.03 -29.50 -0.23
CA PRO A 13 23.64 -29.07 -0.39
C PRO A 13 23.40 -28.18 -1.62
N GLU A 14 24.37 -27.34 -1.98
CA GLU A 14 24.28 -26.44 -3.14
C GLU A 14 24.31 -27.19 -4.48
N LEU A 15 24.89 -28.40 -4.52
CA LEU A 15 24.97 -29.22 -5.72
C LEU A 15 23.73 -30.10 -5.92
N ALA A 16 22.83 -30.18 -4.94
CA ALA A 16 21.71 -31.11 -4.96
C ALA A 16 20.74 -30.86 -6.12
N VAL A 17 20.52 -29.59 -6.50
CA VAL A 17 19.62 -29.23 -7.61
C VAL A 17 20.24 -29.55 -8.97
N GLU A 18 21.51 -29.23 -9.16
CA GLU A 18 22.23 -29.55 -10.41
C GLU A 18 22.37 -31.07 -10.58
N PHE A 19 22.61 -31.80 -9.49
CA PHE A 19 22.63 -33.26 -9.52
C PHE A 19 21.26 -33.85 -9.85
N ALA A 20 20.17 -33.32 -9.28
CA ALA A 20 18.81 -33.75 -9.61
C ALA A 20 18.48 -33.56 -11.11
N ARG A 21 19.01 -32.49 -11.72
CA ARG A 21 18.91 -32.24 -13.17
C ARG A 21 19.69 -33.26 -14.00
N TRP A 22 20.90 -33.59 -13.59
CA TRP A 22 21.73 -34.60 -14.24
C TRP A 22 21.14 -36.02 -14.13
N LEU A 23 20.60 -36.38 -12.95
CA LEU A 23 20.13 -37.73 -12.65
C LEU A 23 18.89 -38.14 -13.45
N SER A 24 17.87 -37.26 -13.58
CA SER A 24 16.73 -37.55 -14.46
C SER A 24 15.88 -36.31 -14.80
N PRO A 25 15.45 -36.13 -16.06
CA PRO A 25 14.58 -35.02 -16.46
C PRO A 25 13.20 -34.99 -15.77
N LYS A 26 12.65 -36.15 -15.37
CA LYS A 26 11.36 -36.22 -14.66
C LYS A 26 11.51 -35.73 -13.22
N PHE A 27 12.56 -36.19 -12.56
CA PHE A 27 12.88 -35.82 -11.18
C PHE A 27 13.23 -34.34 -11.06
N ALA A 28 14.04 -33.81 -11.98
CA ALA A 28 14.37 -32.38 -12.08
C ALA A 28 13.11 -31.48 -12.09
N ARG A 29 12.13 -31.83 -12.93
CA ARG A 29 10.85 -31.09 -13.01
C ARG A 29 10.02 -31.20 -11.74
N ALA A 30 10.12 -32.29 -10.99
CA ALA A 30 9.46 -32.43 -9.70
C ALA A 30 10.11 -31.51 -8.64
N CYS A 31 11.45 -31.46 -8.60
CA CYS A 31 12.19 -30.53 -7.73
C CYS A 31 11.89 -29.06 -8.07
N ASP A 32 11.92 -28.68 -9.35
CA ASP A 32 11.60 -27.30 -9.77
C ASP A 32 10.18 -26.91 -9.37
N ARG A 33 9.21 -27.83 -9.48
CA ARG A 33 7.83 -27.58 -9.03
C ARG A 33 7.76 -27.42 -7.51
N HIS A 34 8.52 -28.22 -6.76
CA HIS A 34 8.57 -28.10 -5.31
C HIS A 34 9.22 -26.79 -4.87
N ILE A 35 10.31 -26.36 -5.51
CA ILE A 35 10.95 -25.06 -5.30
C ILE A 35 9.98 -23.93 -5.63
N LYS A 36 9.31 -23.97 -6.79
CA LYS A 36 8.28 -22.99 -7.17
C LYS A 36 7.17 -22.94 -6.14
N ASN A 37 6.65 -24.09 -5.71
CA ASN A 37 5.63 -24.15 -4.68
C ASN A 37 6.14 -23.55 -3.36
N LEU A 38 7.38 -23.83 -2.95
CA LEU A 38 7.98 -23.26 -1.74
C LEU A 38 8.13 -21.73 -1.83
N LEU A 39 8.53 -21.20 -2.99
CA LEU A 39 8.62 -19.76 -3.23
C LEU A 39 7.24 -19.09 -3.22
N LEU A 40 6.23 -19.74 -3.81
CA LEU A 40 4.85 -19.24 -3.83
C LEU A 40 4.13 -19.39 -2.48
N SER A 41 4.47 -20.43 -1.70
CA SER A 41 3.86 -20.71 -0.40
C SER A 41 4.56 -20.02 0.76
N LYS A 42 5.80 -19.55 0.58
CA LYS A 42 6.37 -18.52 1.46
C LYS A 42 5.61 -17.21 1.24
N ASN A 43 4.47 -17.09 1.90
CA ASN A 43 3.89 -15.80 2.25
C ASN A 43 4.94 -15.07 3.10
N PHE A 44 5.77 -14.25 2.47
CA PHE A 44 6.66 -13.34 3.18
C PHE A 44 5.76 -12.34 3.92
N GLN A 45 5.45 -12.64 5.17
CA GLN A 45 4.82 -11.68 6.05
C GLN A 45 5.91 -10.72 6.49
N LEU A 46 6.03 -9.61 5.77
CA LEU A 46 6.85 -8.50 6.21
C LEU A 46 6.28 -7.98 7.53
N THR A 47 7.16 -7.71 8.49
CA THR A 47 6.74 -7.05 9.74
C THR A 47 6.30 -5.61 9.44
N GLU A 48 5.51 -5.02 10.34
CA GLU A 48 5.08 -3.63 10.19
C GLU A 48 6.28 -2.68 10.02
N ASP A 49 7.35 -2.88 10.80
CA ASP A 49 8.59 -2.09 10.70
C ASP A 49 9.27 -2.20 9.33
N GLN A 50 9.30 -3.40 8.75
CA GLN A 50 9.85 -3.58 7.40
C GLN A 50 9.01 -2.85 6.36
N ILE A 51 7.69 -2.87 6.51
CA ILE A 51 6.77 -2.18 5.61
C ILE A 51 6.88 -0.66 5.77
N ILE A 52 7.05 -0.15 7.00
CA ILE A 52 7.34 1.26 7.27
C ILE A 52 8.65 1.64 6.57
N GLY A 53 9.71 0.85 6.73
CA GLY A 53 10.99 1.08 6.04
C GLY A 53 10.89 1.07 4.52
N LEU A 54 9.92 0.36 3.94
CA LEU A 54 9.65 0.32 2.50
C LEU A 54 8.78 1.47 1.98
N MET A 55 8.00 2.14 2.84
CA MET A 55 7.03 3.18 2.40
C MET A 55 7.28 4.57 2.96
N VAL A 56 7.98 4.70 4.08
CA VAL A 56 8.28 5.98 4.74
C VAL A 56 9.75 6.34 4.54
N CYS A 57 10.02 7.60 4.23
CA CYS A 57 11.37 8.15 4.09
C CYS A 57 11.94 8.49 5.47
N GLN A 58 13.25 8.29 5.66
CA GLN A 58 13.95 8.72 6.87
C GLN A 58 14.18 10.24 6.90
N GLN A 59 14.24 10.87 5.73
CA GLN A 59 14.37 12.31 5.56
C GLN A 59 13.29 12.82 4.61
N PRO A 60 12.74 14.02 4.85
CA PRO A 60 11.72 14.59 3.98
C PRO A 60 12.28 14.84 2.58
N THR A 61 11.48 14.50 1.58
CA THR A 61 11.75 14.85 0.18
C THR A 61 11.44 16.33 -0.09
N SER A 62 11.98 16.85 -1.19
CA SER A 62 11.72 18.22 -1.63
C SER A 62 10.22 18.47 -1.78
N TRP A 63 9.75 19.60 -1.25
CA TRP A 63 8.34 19.93 -1.26
C TRP A 63 7.81 20.14 -2.68
N GLU A 64 6.67 19.50 -2.97
CA GLU A 64 5.91 19.71 -4.19
C GLU A 64 4.40 19.81 -3.90
N LYS A 65 3.71 20.70 -4.64
CA LYS A 65 2.25 20.89 -4.51
C LYS A 65 1.50 19.75 -5.21
N ARG A 66 1.28 18.66 -4.47
CA ARG A 66 0.56 17.46 -4.93
C ARG A 66 -0.96 17.61 -4.89
N PHE A 67 -1.48 18.24 -3.84
CA PHE A 67 -2.91 18.57 -3.72
C PHE A 67 -3.21 19.84 -4.53
N LYS A 68 -3.75 19.63 -5.74
CA LYS A 68 -4.05 20.70 -6.70
C LYS A 68 -5.45 21.26 -6.52
N GLU A 69 -5.67 22.46 -7.06
CA GLU A 69 -6.93 23.19 -7.04
C GLU A 69 -8.18 22.34 -7.39
N PRO A 70 -8.16 21.45 -8.41
CA PRO A 70 -9.37 20.71 -8.79
C PRO A 70 -9.89 19.76 -7.71
N PHE A 71 -9.03 19.31 -6.80
CA PHE A 71 -9.44 18.53 -5.63
C PHE A 71 -10.23 19.39 -4.65
N TYR A 72 -9.70 20.55 -4.27
CA TYR A 72 -10.35 21.44 -3.32
C TYR A 72 -11.64 22.07 -3.87
N GLN A 73 -11.67 22.39 -5.16
CA GLN A 73 -12.89 22.84 -5.84
C GLN A 73 -13.99 21.77 -5.81
N ALA A 74 -13.63 20.50 -6.03
CA ALA A 74 -14.59 19.40 -5.93
C ALA A 74 -15.16 19.29 -4.51
N LEU A 75 -14.29 19.35 -3.48
CA LEU A 75 -14.70 19.30 -2.08
C LEU A 75 -15.57 20.50 -1.67
N SER A 76 -15.21 21.71 -2.10
CA SER A 76 -15.99 22.93 -1.87
C SER A 76 -17.39 22.81 -2.49
N LYS A 77 -17.48 22.34 -3.74
CA LYS A 77 -18.76 22.11 -4.43
C LYS A 77 -19.65 21.10 -3.70
N MET A 78 -19.12 19.92 -3.34
CA MET A 78 -19.93 18.87 -2.69
C MET A 78 -20.30 19.20 -1.24
N SER A 79 -19.51 20.02 -0.54
CA SER A 79 -19.74 20.35 0.87
C SER A 79 -20.50 21.66 1.08
N GLY A 80 -20.60 22.50 0.04
CA GLY A 80 -21.14 23.85 0.15
C GLY A 80 -20.26 24.82 0.94
N LEU A 81 -19.05 24.40 1.36
CA LEU A 81 -18.13 25.25 2.11
C LEU A 81 -17.31 26.12 1.15
N PRO A 82 -17.13 27.43 1.43
CA PRO A 82 -16.33 28.30 0.58
C PRO A 82 -14.85 27.92 0.62
N TYR A 83 -14.19 27.97 -0.53
CA TYR A 83 -12.75 27.77 -0.66
C TYR A 83 -12.17 28.79 -1.64
N PHE A 84 -11.19 29.58 -1.16
CA PHE A 84 -10.57 30.67 -1.90
C PHE A 84 -9.06 30.45 -2.07
N GLY A 85 -8.65 29.28 -2.60
CA GLY A 85 -7.23 29.03 -2.88
C GLY A 85 -6.31 29.13 -1.65
N HIS A 86 -6.80 28.68 -0.50
CA HIS A 86 -6.17 28.79 0.83
C HIS A 86 -6.06 30.19 1.45
N VAL A 87 -6.60 31.24 0.82
CA VAL A 87 -6.75 32.55 1.45
C VAL A 87 -7.77 32.43 2.60
N GLY A 88 -7.35 32.74 3.82
CA GLY A 88 -8.19 32.56 5.02
C GLY A 88 -8.19 31.14 5.58
N GLY A 89 -7.36 30.24 5.05
CA GLY A 89 -7.21 28.87 5.52
C GLY A 89 -8.02 27.85 4.71
N CYS A 90 -8.02 26.61 5.20
CA CYS A 90 -8.74 25.50 4.58
C CYS A 90 -9.76 24.96 5.59
N PRO A 91 -11.03 24.72 5.19
CA PRO A 91 -12.01 24.13 6.08
C PRO A 91 -11.51 22.80 6.69
N ALA A 92 -11.74 22.61 7.99
CA ALA A 92 -11.28 21.40 8.70
C ALA A 92 -11.81 20.11 8.07
N LEU A 93 -13.02 20.15 7.49
CA LEU A 93 -13.64 19.05 6.77
C LEU A 93 -12.73 18.52 5.64
N PHE A 94 -12.00 19.40 4.92
CA PHE A 94 -11.16 18.97 3.81
C PHE A 94 -9.96 18.18 4.33
N GLY A 95 -9.40 18.58 5.48
CA GLY A 95 -8.38 17.82 6.18
C GLY A 95 -8.88 16.44 6.64
N GLN A 96 -10.09 16.38 7.17
CA GLN A 96 -10.73 15.13 7.60
C GLN A 96 -10.97 14.17 6.41
N ILE A 97 -11.51 14.69 5.31
CA ILE A 97 -11.71 13.92 4.07
C ILE A 97 -10.36 13.41 3.54
N THR A 98 -9.33 14.26 3.53
CA THR A 98 -8.00 13.87 3.06
C THR A 98 -7.40 12.78 3.94
N ALA A 99 -7.48 12.92 5.26
CA ALA A 99 -6.99 11.89 6.19
C ALA A 99 -7.72 10.55 6.00
N ARG A 100 -9.05 10.58 5.93
CA ARG A 100 -9.89 9.38 5.89
C ARG A 100 -9.91 8.69 4.53
N TRP A 101 -10.07 9.44 3.45
CA TRP A 101 -10.36 8.87 2.13
C TRP A 101 -9.15 8.86 1.20
N VAL A 102 -8.14 9.69 1.46
CA VAL A 102 -6.90 9.69 0.67
C VAL A 102 -5.83 8.88 1.38
N TYR A 103 -5.41 9.31 2.58
CA TYR A 103 -4.29 8.65 3.26
C TYR A 103 -4.66 7.28 3.84
N ALA A 104 -5.73 7.18 4.61
CA ALA A 104 -6.08 5.92 5.29
C ALA A 104 -6.53 4.80 4.33
N VAL A 105 -7.00 5.15 3.12
CA VAL A 105 -7.30 4.16 2.08
C VAL A 105 -6.04 3.77 1.29
N ALA A 106 -5.16 4.73 0.99
CA ALA A 106 -3.97 4.47 0.20
C ALA A 106 -2.87 3.73 0.98
N LEU A 107 -2.81 3.91 2.29
CA LEU A 107 -1.72 3.43 3.15
C LEU A 107 -2.26 2.60 4.33
N PRO A 108 -1.53 1.55 4.77
CA PRO A 108 -1.77 0.91 6.05
C PRO A 108 -1.70 1.92 7.21
N ASP A 109 -2.57 1.77 8.21
CA ASP A 109 -2.65 2.72 9.34
C ASP A 109 -1.30 2.98 10.01
N TYR A 110 -0.51 1.94 10.30
CA TYR A 110 0.80 2.10 10.94
C TYR A 110 1.78 2.91 10.08
N VAL A 111 1.73 2.79 8.75
CA VAL A 111 2.54 3.60 7.82
C VAL A 111 2.06 5.04 7.80
N TYR A 112 0.75 5.25 7.78
CA TYR A 112 0.19 6.60 7.84
C TYR A 112 0.54 7.31 9.16
N GLN A 113 0.41 6.61 10.30
CA GLN A 113 0.77 7.19 11.60
C GLN A 113 2.27 7.48 11.68
N ALA A 114 3.14 6.58 11.19
CA ALA A 114 4.58 6.82 11.15
C ALA A 114 4.94 8.06 10.31
N ALA A 115 4.38 8.18 9.10
CA ALA A 115 4.59 9.35 8.24
C ALA A 115 4.01 10.64 8.85
N LYS A 116 2.88 10.54 9.55
CA LYS A 116 2.25 11.67 10.25
C LYS A 116 3.10 12.12 11.43
N GLN A 117 3.66 11.20 12.21
CA GLN A 117 4.56 11.53 13.32
C GLN A 117 5.82 12.23 12.82
N ALA A 118 6.47 11.68 11.77
CA ALA A 118 7.62 12.29 11.15
C ALA A 118 7.34 13.72 10.63
N ALA A 119 6.14 13.95 10.08
CA ALA A 119 5.69 15.28 9.66
C ALA A 119 5.48 16.24 10.82
N ILE A 120 4.95 15.77 11.96
CA ILE A 120 4.78 16.60 13.17
C ILE A 120 6.14 17.02 13.72
N ASP A 121 7.11 16.09 13.78
CA ASP A 121 8.42 16.35 14.36
C ASP A 121 9.28 17.31 13.51
N SER A 122 9.11 17.26 12.19
CA SER A 122 9.84 18.11 11.24
C SER A 122 9.13 19.41 10.87
N GLY A 123 7.82 19.50 11.05
CA GLY A 123 6.98 20.59 10.53
C GLY A 123 6.66 20.50 9.02
N GLU A 124 7.16 19.47 8.35
CA GLU A 124 6.96 19.22 6.92
C GLU A 124 5.57 18.60 6.63
N LYS A 125 5.23 18.42 5.34
CA LYS A 125 3.98 17.75 4.96
C LYS A 125 4.13 16.22 5.02
N ILE A 126 3.04 15.53 5.34
CA ILE A 126 2.97 14.06 5.44
C ILE A 126 3.49 13.39 4.16
N HIS A 127 3.10 13.90 2.99
CA HIS A 127 3.53 13.32 1.71
C HIS A 127 5.03 13.51 1.41
N GLN A 128 5.73 14.44 2.06
CA GLN A 128 7.19 14.55 1.90
C GLN A 128 7.94 13.39 2.57
N HIS A 129 7.32 12.74 3.55
CA HIS A 129 7.86 11.57 4.25
C HIS A 129 7.47 10.25 3.61
N LEU A 130 6.85 10.25 2.43
CA LEU A 130 6.48 9.03 1.71
C LEU A 130 7.48 8.73 0.59
N LYS A 131 7.82 7.45 0.43
CA LYS A 131 8.62 6.97 -0.70
C LYS A 131 7.81 7.03 -2.02
N PRO A 132 8.48 7.04 -3.19
CA PRO A 132 7.81 7.17 -4.49
C PRO A 132 6.65 6.18 -4.71
N ASP A 133 6.82 4.92 -4.33
CA ASP A 133 5.78 3.89 -4.50
C ASP A 133 4.53 4.18 -3.64
N ALA A 134 4.72 4.69 -2.43
CA ALA A 134 3.64 5.08 -1.54
C ALA A 134 2.95 6.36 -2.04
N LEU A 135 3.72 7.30 -2.60
CA LEU A 135 3.21 8.52 -3.21
C LEU A 135 2.29 8.23 -4.40
N VAL A 136 2.68 7.34 -5.32
CA VAL A 136 1.85 6.98 -6.48
C VAL A 136 0.49 6.43 -6.03
N LYS A 137 0.44 5.63 -4.97
CA LYS A 137 -0.83 5.14 -4.40
C LYS A 137 -1.70 6.26 -3.86
N VAL A 138 -1.11 7.21 -3.12
CA VAL A 138 -1.80 8.40 -2.60
C VAL A 138 -2.33 9.26 -3.74
N GLU A 139 -1.59 9.42 -4.84
CA GLU A 139 -2.01 10.19 -6.01
C GLU A 139 -3.17 9.54 -6.76
N HIS A 140 -3.11 8.22 -6.98
CA HIS A 140 -4.23 7.48 -7.57
C HIS A 140 -5.50 7.63 -6.72
N GLN A 141 -5.35 7.52 -5.40
CA GLN A 141 -6.47 7.69 -4.48
C GLN A 141 -7.00 9.12 -4.48
N LEU A 142 -6.12 10.12 -4.56
CA LEU A 142 -6.50 11.53 -4.69
C LEU A 142 -7.35 11.78 -5.94
N VAL A 143 -6.96 11.21 -7.09
CA VAL A 143 -7.72 11.30 -8.35
C VAL A 143 -9.09 10.61 -8.19
N ALA A 144 -9.12 9.41 -7.61
CA ALA A 144 -10.38 8.68 -7.40
C ALA A 144 -11.35 9.46 -6.50
N VAL A 145 -10.88 9.98 -5.36
CA VAL A 145 -11.67 10.81 -4.44
C VAL A 145 -12.14 12.10 -5.12
N THR A 146 -11.29 12.76 -5.90
CA THR A 146 -11.67 13.95 -6.66
C THR A 146 -12.81 13.67 -7.63
N ASN A 147 -12.76 12.54 -8.34
CA ASN A 147 -13.81 12.16 -9.28
C ASN A 147 -15.12 11.83 -8.58
N ILE A 148 -15.08 11.13 -7.44
CA ILE A 148 -16.28 10.86 -6.63
C ILE A 148 -16.87 12.17 -6.10
N ALA A 149 -16.04 13.06 -5.54
CA ALA A 149 -16.47 14.37 -5.04
C ALA A 149 -17.18 15.21 -6.11
N ARG A 150 -16.65 15.24 -7.34
CA ARG A 150 -17.28 15.97 -8.47
C ARG A 150 -18.66 15.45 -8.83
N CYS A 151 -18.86 14.14 -8.72
CA CYS A 151 -20.09 13.45 -9.05
C CYS A 151 -21.07 13.35 -7.88
N SER A 152 -20.69 13.84 -6.69
CA SER A 152 -21.51 13.80 -5.49
C SER A 152 -22.34 15.08 -5.35
N VAL A 153 -23.58 14.93 -4.92
CA VAL A 153 -24.50 16.08 -4.74
C VAL A 153 -24.33 16.71 -3.36
N ASP A 154 -24.19 15.89 -2.32
CA ASP A 154 -24.06 16.31 -0.94
C ASP A 154 -22.99 15.48 -0.20
N PRO A 155 -22.61 15.86 1.04
CA PRO A 155 -21.59 15.11 1.80
C PRO A 155 -21.99 13.66 2.10
N LYS A 156 -23.30 13.37 2.22
CA LYS A 156 -23.81 12.04 2.50
C LYS A 156 -23.70 11.12 1.29
N ASP A 157 -24.05 11.61 0.10
CA ASP A 157 -23.87 10.92 -1.18
C ASP A 157 -22.39 10.63 -1.43
N PHE A 158 -21.51 11.60 -1.16
CA PHE A 158 -20.07 11.39 -1.25
C PHE A 158 -19.57 10.28 -0.32
N GLU A 159 -20.00 10.28 0.94
CA GLU A 159 -19.59 9.25 1.91
C GLU A 159 -20.08 7.86 1.46
N ALA A 160 -21.34 7.75 1.03
CA ALA A 160 -21.90 6.50 0.52
C ALA A 160 -21.13 5.97 -0.71
N ARG A 161 -20.79 6.84 -1.66
CA ARG A 161 -20.00 6.49 -2.84
C ARG A 161 -18.58 6.08 -2.48
N CYS A 162 -17.94 6.79 -1.54
CA CYS A 162 -16.60 6.42 -1.06
C CYS A 162 -16.61 5.07 -0.34
N MET A 163 -17.60 4.80 0.49
CA MET A 163 -17.79 3.50 1.15
C MET A 163 -18.06 2.37 0.15
N SER A 164 -18.77 2.66 -0.95
CA SER A 164 -18.99 1.67 -2.01
C SER A 164 -17.76 1.43 -2.87
N ALA A 165 -16.96 2.46 -3.13
CA ALA A 165 -15.82 2.41 -4.05
C ALA A 165 -14.54 1.88 -3.36
N PHE A 166 -14.34 2.20 -2.10
CA PHE A 166 -13.11 1.90 -1.37
C PHE A 166 -13.35 0.82 -0.32
N THR A 167 -12.41 -0.12 -0.20
CA THR A 167 -12.49 -1.14 0.86
C THR A 167 -12.05 -0.50 2.17
N VAL A 168 -13.01 -0.16 3.04
CA VAL A 168 -12.72 0.39 4.37
C VAL A 168 -12.52 -0.75 5.37
N LYS A 169 -11.56 -0.61 6.28
CA LYS A 169 -11.35 -1.58 7.38
C LYS A 169 -12.63 -1.72 8.19
N GLY A 170 -13.10 -2.96 8.39
CA GLY A 170 -14.33 -3.29 9.13
C GLY A 170 -15.60 -3.36 8.28
N GLN A 171 -15.54 -3.11 6.98
CA GLN A 171 -16.70 -3.27 6.09
C GLN A 171 -16.88 -4.75 5.73
N MET A 172 -18.02 -5.34 6.09
CA MET A 172 -18.40 -6.66 5.59
C MET A 172 -18.70 -6.54 4.10
N LYS A 173 -17.83 -7.11 3.26
CA LYS A 173 -18.09 -7.25 1.84
C LYS A 173 -19.17 -8.32 1.70
N LEU A 174 -20.42 -7.92 1.48
CA LEU A 174 -21.48 -8.85 1.10
C LEU A 174 -21.13 -9.35 -0.30
N LEU A 175 -20.36 -10.44 -0.37
CA LEU A 175 -20.12 -11.14 -1.62
C LEU A 175 -21.47 -11.75 -2.01
N TYR A 176 -22.23 -11.07 -2.87
CA TYR A 176 -23.34 -11.71 -3.55
C TYR A 176 -22.73 -12.80 -4.44
N ALA A 177 -22.83 -14.05 -4.00
CA ALA A 177 -22.64 -15.19 -4.88
C ALA A 177 -23.81 -15.17 -5.87
N VAL A 178 -23.53 -14.80 -7.11
CA VAL A 178 -24.41 -15.16 -8.22
C VAL A 178 -24.32 -16.68 -8.34
N ALA A 179 -25.45 -17.34 -8.07
CA ALA A 179 -25.68 -18.75 -8.35
C ALA A 179 -25.92 -18.96 -9.85
#